data_AF-A0A497ICQ1-F1
#
_entry.id   AF-A0A497ICQ1-F1
#
_cell.length_a   1.000
_cell.length_b   1.000
_cell.length_c   1.000
_cell.angle_alpha   90.00
_cell.angle_beta   90.00
_cell.angle_gamma   90.00
#
_symmetry.space_group_name_H-M   'P 1'
#
loop_
_entity.id
_entity.type
_entity.pdbx_description
1 polymer ?
#
loop_
_entity_poly.entity_id
_entity_poly.type
_entity_poly.pdbx_seq_one_letter_code
_entity_poly.pdbx_strand_id
1 'polypeptide(L)'
;MYHCTRCGRQIESWDGNYFSRGMLCPVCYAERRRKAHEKSAICTRCGIRTHPRNVNTKLGRTLCKQCYEDLMEEKKENFCVVCGKRIKGASFQREDGYRVCLDCMRDQFPGSGSRMGVRRCSECGKRTILQYVAGEGKYLCPSCKEKHTSKGVLKKLMDAIGRIRH
;
A
#
# COMPACT_ATOMS: atom_id res chain seq x y z
N MET A 1 -57.42 -3.01 -3.36
CA MET A 1 -56.75 -2.58 -4.61
C MET A 1 -55.54 -1.73 -4.25
N TYR A 2 -54.43 -1.89 -4.95
CA TYR A 2 -53.25 -1.04 -4.79
C TYR A 2 -53.16 -0.04 -5.93
N HIS A 3 -52.44 1.06 -5.74
CA HIS A 3 -52.27 2.10 -6.78
C HIS A 3 -50.78 2.40 -6.95
N CYS A 4 -50.33 2.55 -8.19
CA CYS A 4 -48.95 2.92 -8.46
C CYS A 4 -48.64 4.33 -7.96
N THR A 5 -47.64 4.47 -7.10
CA THR A 5 -47.22 5.76 -6.54
C THR A 5 -46.66 6.74 -7.56
N ARG A 6 -46.30 6.28 -8.77
CA ARG A 6 -45.75 7.12 -9.86
C ARG A 6 -46.80 7.57 -10.88
N CYS A 7 -47.69 6.69 -11.32
CA CYS A 7 -48.64 6.98 -12.40
C CYS A 7 -50.11 6.86 -12.00
N GLY A 8 -50.43 6.52 -10.75
CA GLY A 8 -51.80 6.38 -10.25
C GLY A 8 -52.55 5.15 -10.75
N ARG A 9 -51.99 4.36 -11.69
CA ARG A 9 -52.66 3.18 -12.24
C ARG A 9 -52.98 2.17 -11.14
N GLN A 10 -54.20 1.64 -11.17
CA GLN A 10 -54.65 0.58 -10.30
C GLN A 10 -53.88 -0.72 -10.56
N ILE A 11 -53.55 -1.42 -9.48
CA ILE A 11 -52.83 -2.69 -9.45
C ILE A 11 -53.72 -3.68 -8.70
N GLU A 12 -53.87 -4.86 -9.27
CA GLU A 12 -54.67 -5.93 -8.70
C GLU A 12 -54.08 -6.39 -7.36
N SER A 13 -54.94 -6.69 -6.40
CA SER A 13 -54.53 -6.99 -5.02
C SER A 13 -53.76 -8.30 -4.87
N TRP A 14 -53.80 -9.17 -5.87
CA TRP A 14 -53.06 -10.44 -5.88
C TRP A 14 -51.61 -10.30 -6.40
N ASP A 15 -51.20 -9.12 -6.88
CA ASP A 15 -49.80 -8.91 -7.31
C ASP A 15 -48.86 -8.85 -6.10
N GLY A 16 -48.39 -10.02 -5.67
CA GLY A 16 -47.48 -10.20 -4.53
C GLY A 16 -46.13 -9.49 -4.69
N ASN A 17 -45.77 -9.06 -5.91
CA ASN A 17 -44.53 -8.34 -6.17
C ASN A 17 -44.67 -6.81 -6.03
N TYR A 18 -45.86 -6.30 -5.73
CA TYR A 18 -46.13 -4.86 -5.63
C TYR A 18 -45.18 -4.13 -4.65
N PHE A 19 -45.01 -4.67 -3.44
CA PHE A 19 -44.11 -4.08 -2.44
C PHE A 19 -42.64 -4.21 -2.83
N SER A 20 -42.24 -5.35 -3.41
CA SER A 20 -40.88 -5.59 -3.92
C SER A 20 -40.48 -4.63 -5.04
N ARG A 21 -41.45 -4.14 -5.82
CA ARG A 21 -41.23 -3.10 -6.85
C ARG A 21 -41.18 -1.68 -6.28
N GLY A 22 -41.34 -1.51 -4.96
CA GLY A 22 -41.41 -0.22 -4.30
C GLY A 22 -42.71 0.53 -4.61
N MET A 23 -43.83 -0.19 -4.58
CA MET A 23 -45.18 0.35 -4.83
C MET A 23 -45.37 0.90 -6.24
N LEU A 24 -44.68 0.30 -7.22
CA LEU A 24 -44.75 0.67 -8.64
C LEU A 24 -45.47 -0.42 -9.45
N CYS A 25 -46.24 0.01 -10.45
CA CYS A 25 -46.77 -0.90 -11.47
C CYS A 25 -45.62 -1.50 -12.31
N PRO A 26 -45.83 -2.65 -12.97
CA PRO A 26 -44.80 -3.31 -13.76
C PRO A 26 -44.11 -2.38 -14.76
N VAL A 27 -44.89 -1.52 -15.44
CA VAL A 27 -44.38 -0.57 -16.44
C VAL A 27 -43.49 0.50 -15.80
N CYS A 28 -43.97 1.16 -14.74
CA CYS A 28 -43.19 2.19 -14.05
C CYS A 28 -41.93 1.64 -13.38
N TYR A 29 -41.99 0.40 -12.88
CA TYR A 29 -40.84 -0.30 -12.33
C TYR A 29 -39.81 -0.66 -13.40
N ALA A 30 -40.24 -1.18 -14.54
CA ALA A 30 -39.36 -1.47 -15.68
C ALA A 30 -38.67 -0.21 -16.20
N GLU A 31 -39.41 0.90 -16.33
CA GLU A 31 -38.83 2.18 -16.77
C GLU A 31 -37.85 2.74 -15.73
N ARG A 32 -38.14 2.62 -14.43
CA ARG A 32 -37.19 2.99 -13.36
C ARG A 32 -35.89 2.17 -13.47
N ARG A 33 -35.99 0.86 -13.70
CA ARG A 33 -34.82 0.00 -13.94
C ARG A 33 -34.07 0.41 -15.21
N ARG A 34 -34.78 0.69 -16.30
CA ARG A 34 -34.16 1.16 -17.56
C ARG A 34 -33.35 2.45 -17.36
N LYS A 35 -33.93 3.45 -16.69
CA LYS A 35 -33.24 4.72 -16.38
C LYS A 35 -32.05 4.53 -15.44
N ALA A 36 -32.11 3.55 -14.52
CA ALA A 36 -30.97 3.19 -13.68
C ALA A 36 -29.82 2.57 -14.52
N HIS A 37 -30.14 1.80 -15.57
CA HIS A 37 -29.16 1.25 -16.50
C HIS A 37 -28.62 2.28 -17.50
N GLU A 38 -29.42 3.24 -17.96
CA GLU A 38 -28.97 4.35 -18.83
C GLU A 38 -27.90 5.22 -18.15
N LYS A 39 -27.99 5.36 -16.82
CA LYS A 39 -26.96 6.03 -16.02
C LYS A 39 -25.81 5.10 -15.62
N SER A 40 -25.58 3.95 -16.27
CA SER A 40 -24.48 3.06 -15.85
C SER A 40 -23.12 3.55 -16.37
N ALA A 41 -22.09 3.42 -15.54
CA ALA A 41 -20.71 3.68 -15.90
C ALA A 41 -19.98 2.36 -16.16
N ILE A 42 -19.12 2.33 -17.18
CA ILE A 42 -18.38 1.13 -17.59
C ILE A 42 -17.01 1.14 -16.92
N CYS A 43 -16.63 0.03 -16.27
CA CYS A 43 -15.28 -0.14 -15.75
C CYS A 43 -14.28 -0.28 -16.91
N THR A 44 -13.28 0.60 -16.99
CA THR A 44 -12.28 0.58 -18.06
C THR A 44 -11.31 -0.61 -17.97
N ARG A 45 -11.26 -1.31 -16.82
CA ARG A 45 -10.37 -2.47 -16.62
C ARG A 45 -11.05 -3.80 -17.00
N CYS A 46 -12.29 -4.03 -16.55
CA CYS A 46 -12.99 -5.30 -16.75
C CYS A 46 -14.23 -5.22 -17.65
N GLY A 47 -14.63 -4.03 -18.11
CA GLY A 47 -15.79 -3.84 -18.99
C GLY A 47 -17.16 -3.96 -18.33
N ILE A 48 -17.22 -4.29 -17.03
CA ILE A 48 -18.49 -4.45 -16.31
C ILE A 48 -19.19 -3.10 -16.14
N ARG A 49 -20.52 -3.09 -16.38
CA ARG A 49 -21.38 -1.95 -16.10
C ARG A 49 -21.68 -1.87 -14.61
N THR A 50 -21.46 -0.70 -14.04
CA THR A 50 -21.65 -0.44 -12.62
C THR A 50 -22.39 0.87 -12.42
N HIS A 51 -23.04 1.03 -11.26
CA HIS A 51 -23.71 2.27 -10.93
C HIS A 51 -22.66 3.40 -10.74
N PRO A 52 -22.89 4.65 -11.20
CA PRO A 52 -21.91 5.74 -11.13
C PRO A 52 -21.43 6.07 -9.71
N ARG A 53 -22.26 5.82 -8.72
CA ARG A 53 -21.87 6.01 -7.30
C ARG A 53 -20.83 4.98 -6.83
N ASN A 54 -20.69 3.87 -7.55
CA ASN A 54 -19.83 2.75 -7.19
C ASN A 54 -18.59 2.66 -8.09
N VAL A 55 -18.36 3.66 -8.96
CA VAL A 55 -17.12 3.78 -9.73
C VAL A 55 -16.17 4.73 -9.05
N ASN A 56 -14.90 4.37 -9.06
CA ASN A 56 -13.82 5.21 -8.60
C ASN A 56 -13.19 5.91 -9.81
N THR A 57 -13.11 7.24 -9.77
CA THR A 57 -12.54 8.09 -10.83
C THR A 57 -11.22 8.76 -10.43
N LYS A 58 -10.71 8.52 -9.21
CA LYS A 58 -9.53 9.22 -8.65
C LYS A 58 -8.23 9.01 -9.44
N LEU A 59 -8.16 7.96 -10.26
CA LEU A 59 -6.99 7.62 -11.07
C LEU A 59 -7.12 8.04 -12.55
N GLY A 60 -8.05 8.96 -12.85
CA GLY A 60 -8.34 9.37 -14.24
C GLY A 60 -8.96 8.25 -15.08
N ARG A 61 -9.42 7.18 -14.44
CA ARG A 61 -10.05 6.00 -15.05
C ARG A 61 -11.30 5.66 -14.27
N THR A 62 -12.31 5.15 -14.96
CA THR A 62 -13.54 4.66 -14.33
C THR A 62 -13.32 3.20 -13.93
N LEU A 63 -13.10 2.93 -12.65
CA LEU A 63 -12.89 1.56 -12.14
C LEU A 63 -14.06 1.12 -11.27
N CYS A 64 -14.52 -0.12 -11.41
CA CYS A 64 -15.39 -0.72 -10.41
C CYS A 64 -14.63 -0.92 -9.09
N LYS A 65 -15.37 -1.10 -7.99
CA LYS A 65 -14.80 -1.29 -6.65
C LYS A 65 -13.72 -2.37 -6.62
N GLN A 66 -14.01 -3.56 -7.14
CA GLN A 66 -13.06 -4.67 -7.16
C GLN A 66 -11.78 -4.32 -7.91
N CYS A 67 -11.90 -3.87 -9.16
CA CYS A 67 -10.73 -3.52 -9.98
C CYS A 67 -9.88 -2.39 -9.38
N TYR A 68 -10.50 -1.50 -8.60
CA TYR A 68 -9.78 -0.48 -7.85
C TYR A 68 -9.03 -1.08 -6.66
N GLU A 69 -9.65 -1.97 -5.88
CA GLU A 69 -9.01 -2.67 -4.76
C GLU A 69 -7.82 -3.50 -5.24
N ASP A 70 -7.99 -4.32 -6.28
CA ASP A 70 -6.91 -5.10 -6.88
C ASP A 70 -5.73 -4.21 -7.34
N LEU A 71 -6.03 -3.06 -7.96
CA LEU A 71 -5.00 -2.12 -8.40
C LEU A 71 -4.26 -1.47 -7.22
N MET A 72 -4.96 -1.21 -6.12
CA MET A 72 -4.36 -0.64 -4.91
C MET A 72 -3.51 -1.68 -4.18
N GLU A 73 -3.92 -2.95 -4.16
CA GLU A 73 -3.10 -4.06 -3.66
C GLU A 73 -1.84 -4.24 -4.52
N GLU A 74 -1.98 -4.30 -5.85
CA GLU A 74 -0.83 -4.34 -6.76
C GLU A 74 0.15 -3.18 -6.49
N LYS A 75 -0.37 -1.97 -6.24
CA LYS A 75 0.45 -0.82 -5.86
C LYS A 75 1.17 -1.02 -4.53
N LYS A 76 0.50 -1.52 -3.50
CA LYS A 76 1.12 -1.81 -2.19
C LYS A 76 2.24 -2.85 -2.32
N GLU A 77 2.02 -3.88 -3.13
CA GLU A 77 2.92 -5.01 -3.27
C GLU A 77 4.10 -4.76 -4.20
N ASN A 78 3.92 -3.95 -5.25
CA ASN A 78 4.90 -3.84 -6.32
C ASN A 78 5.58 -2.49 -6.42
N PHE A 79 5.07 -1.45 -5.75
CA PHE A 79 5.60 -0.10 -5.90
C PHE A 79 6.09 0.46 -4.56
N CYS A 80 7.17 1.24 -4.64
CA CYS A 80 7.66 1.97 -3.49
C CYS A 80 6.72 3.14 -3.19
N VAL A 81 6.21 3.23 -1.97
CA VAL A 81 5.31 4.31 -1.53
C VAL A 81 5.98 5.69 -1.53
N VAL A 82 7.31 5.74 -1.47
CA VAL A 82 8.09 6.98 -1.40
C VAL A 82 8.39 7.56 -2.78
N CYS A 83 9.00 6.77 -3.67
CA CYS A 83 9.39 7.25 -5.01
C CYS A 83 8.41 6.86 -6.12
N GLY A 84 7.38 6.05 -5.82
CA GLY A 84 6.42 5.57 -6.81
C GLY A 84 7.00 4.61 -7.85
N LYS A 85 8.28 4.22 -7.76
CA LYS A 85 8.92 3.28 -8.70
C LYS A 85 8.55 1.84 -8.38
N ARG A 86 8.46 1.01 -9.42
CA ARG A 86 8.27 -0.44 -9.27
C ARG A 86 9.49 -1.06 -8.61
N ILE A 87 9.27 -1.86 -7.58
CA ILE A 87 10.30 -2.58 -6.83
C ILE A 87 10.69 -3.84 -7.62
N LYS A 88 11.95 -3.91 -8.04
CA LYS A 88 12.54 -5.10 -8.66
C LYS A 88 13.57 -5.69 -7.69
N GLY A 89 13.11 -6.54 -6.76
CA GLY A 89 13.98 -7.20 -5.77
C GLY A 89 13.63 -6.88 -4.31
N ALA A 90 14.65 -6.78 -3.46
CA ALA A 90 14.49 -6.61 -2.02
C ALA A 90 13.83 -5.27 -1.65
N SER A 91 13.02 -5.30 -0.59
CA SER A 91 12.27 -4.14 -0.10
C SER A 91 11.94 -4.30 1.37
N PHE A 92 11.53 -3.20 2.00
CA PHE A 92 10.98 -3.21 3.35
C PHE A 92 9.47 -3.01 3.31
N GLN A 93 8.75 -3.78 4.12
CA GLN A 93 7.34 -3.54 4.39
C GLN A 93 7.21 -2.70 5.65
N ARG A 94 6.41 -1.63 5.59
CA ARG A 94 6.06 -0.78 6.73
C ARG A 94 4.89 -1.40 7.50
N GLU A 95 4.65 -0.90 8.72
CA GLU A 95 3.51 -1.32 9.56
C GLU A 95 2.15 -1.05 8.91
N ASP A 96 2.07 -0.07 8.00
CA ASP A 96 0.87 0.25 7.21
C ASP A 96 0.63 -0.70 6.01
N GLY A 97 1.50 -1.70 5.83
CA GLY A 97 1.44 -2.69 4.76
C GLY A 97 2.05 -2.23 3.43
N TYR A 98 2.50 -0.98 3.31
CA TYR A 98 3.12 -0.46 2.08
C TYR A 98 4.61 -0.81 1.99
N ARG A 99 5.13 -0.96 0.77
CA ARG A 99 6.54 -1.28 0.53
C ARG A 99 7.39 -0.04 0.24
N VAL A 100 8.65 -0.10 0.65
CA VAL A 100 9.67 0.93 0.42
C VAL A 100 10.88 0.27 -0.25
N CYS A 101 11.40 0.86 -1.34
CA CYS A 101 12.63 0.40 -1.98
C CYS A 101 13.86 0.73 -1.11
N LEU A 102 14.96 0.01 -1.33
CA LEU A 102 16.19 0.19 -0.56
C LEU A 102 16.74 1.62 -0.63
N ASP A 103 16.64 2.27 -1.80
CA ASP A 103 17.15 3.63 -2.01
C ASP A 103 16.35 4.64 -1.17
N CYS A 104 15.01 4.62 -1.28
CA CYS A 104 14.15 5.50 -0.51
C CYS A 104 14.22 5.25 0.99
N MET A 105 14.44 4.00 1.41
CA MET A 105 14.68 3.68 2.81
C MET A 105 16.00 4.33 3.28
N ARG A 106 17.06 4.29 2.47
CA ARG A 106 18.33 4.93 2.80
C ARG A 106 18.21 6.47 2.85
N ASP A 107 17.44 7.05 1.94
CA ASP A 107 17.30 8.50 1.79
C ASP A 107 16.36 9.13 2.83
N GLN A 108 15.27 8.45 3.21
CA GLN A 108 14.39 8.91 4.29
C GLN A 108 15.05 8.86 5.66
N PHE A 109 16.13 8.10 5.76
CA PHE A 109 16.93 8.04 6.95
C PHE A 109 18.41 8.30 6.60
N PRO A 110 18.76 9.54 6.23
CA PRO A 110 20.14 9.90 5.89
C PRO A 110 20.95 9.86 7.20
N GLY A 111 21.70 8.79 7.39
CA GLY A 111 22.37 8.47 8.67
C GLY A 111 21.79 7.27 9.43
N SER A 112 20.66 6.70 8.98
CA SER A 112 20.28 5.35 9.37
C SER A 112 20.71 4.38 8.27
N GLY A 113 21.94 3.91 8.42
CA GLY A 113 22.16 2.48 8.28
C GLY A 113 21.35 1.81 9.37
N SER A 114 20.06 1.60 9.12
CA SER A 114 19.14 0.84 9.95
C SER A 114 19.06 1.32 11.41
N ARG A 115 17.92 1.87 11.85
CA ARG A 115 17.47 1.53 13.21
C ARG A 115 17.11 0.04 13.22
N MET A 116 18.14 -0.81 13.17
CA MET A 116 17.96 -2.19 13.57
C MET A 116 17.56 -2.11 15.03
N GLY A 117 16.37 -2.64 15.35
CA GLY A 117 15.99 -2.86 16.74
C GLY A 117 17.14 -3.52 17.52
N VAL A 118 17.12 -3.37 18.85
CA VAL A 118 18.18 -3.85 19.74
C VAL A 118 18.61 -5.27 19.35
N ARG A 119 19.82 -5.40 18.83
CA ARG A 119 20.41 -6.68 18.38
C ARG A 119 21.76 -6.89 19.05
N ARG A 120 22.23 -8.14 19.02
CA ARG A 120 23.50 -8.54 19.62
C ARG A 120 24.64 -8.27 18.61
N CYS A 121 25.65 -7.51 19.01
CA CYS A 121 26.83 -7.26 18.19
C CYS A 121 27.57 -8.58 17.90
N SER A 122 27.93 -8.83 16.63
CA SER A 122 28.65 -10.02 16.19
C SER A 122 30.08 -10.11 16.74
N GLU A 123 30.67 -9.00 17.19
CA GLU A 123 32.02 -8.98 17.79
C GLU A 123 32.02 -9.00 19.32
N CYS A 124 31.31 -8.06 19.96
CA CYS A 124 31.41 -7.88 21.40
C CYS A 124 30.24 -8.50 22.18
N GLY A 125 29.26 -9.10 21.51
CA GLY A 125 28.12 -9.76 22.15
C GLY A 125 27.14 -8.84 22.89
N LYS A 126 27.41 -7.52 22.95
CA LYS A 126 26.53 -6.55 23.63
C LYS A 126 25.23 -6.36 22.86
N ARG A 127 24.10 -6.32 23.59
CA ARG A 127 22.80 -5.90 23.04
C ARG A 127 22.76 -4.38 22.97
N THR A 128 22.74 -3.85 21.76
CA THR A 128 22.72 -2.40 21.54
C THR A 128 22.05 -2.08 20.21
N ILE A 129 21.79 -0.81 19.96
CA ILE A 129 21.22 -0.35 18.69
C ILE A 129 22.34 -0.46 17.64
N LEU A 130 22.20 -1.38 16.70
CA LEU A 130 23.21 -1.64 15.67
C LEU A 130 22.94 -0.72 14.48
N GLN A 131 23.93 0.11 14.16
CA GLN A 131 23.85 1.15 13.12
C GLN A 131 24.69 0.80 11.88
N TYR A 132 25.21 -0.44 11.80
CA TYR A 132 26.18 -0.83 10.78
C TYR A 132 26.10 -2.32 10.43
N VAL A 133 26.06 -2.59 9.12
CA VAL A 133 26.16 -3.92 8.52
C VAL A 133 27.46 -3.95 7.73
N ALA A 134 28.40 -4.81 8.12
CA ALA A 134 29.63 -5.04 7.37
C ALA A 134 29.36 -5.92 6.13
N GLY A 135 30.27 -5.92 5.16
CA GLY A 135 30.14 -6.54 3.83
C GLY A 135 29.93 -8.06 3.76
N GLU A 136 29.71 -8.73 4.88
CA GLU A 136 29.45 -10.17 5.00
C GLU A 136 28.18 -10.47 5.82
N GLY A 137 27.30 -9.48 6.03
CA GLY A 137 26.10 -9.64 6.86
C GLY A 137 26.36 -9.64 8.38
N LYS A 138 27.57 -9.25 8.80
CA LYS A 138 27.94 -9.08 10.22
C LYS A 138 27.41 -7.75 10.75
N TYR A 139 26.74 -7.78 11.92
CA TYR A 139 26.17 -6.59 12.55
C TYR A 139 27.07 -6.10 13.68
N LEU A 140 27.54 -4.85 13.60
CA LEU A 140 28.49 -4.29 14.56
C LEU A 140 27.89 -3.14 15.36
N CYS A 141 28.25 -3.06 16.64
CA CYS A 141 27.92 -1.91 17.48
C CYS A 141 28.78 -0.69 17.09
N PRO A 142 28.39 0.54 17.49
CA PRO A 142 29.14 1.75 17.17
C PRO A 142 30.64 1.67 17.53
N SER A 143 30.97 1.13 18.71
CA SER A 143 32.37 0.97 19.14
C SER A 143 33.14 -0.09 18.35
N CYS A 144 32.48 -1.14 17.86
CA CYS A 144 33.13 -2.16 17.04
C CYS A 144 33.24 -1.70 15.58
N LYS A 145 32.28 -0.92 15.07
CA LYS A 145 32.32 -0.33 13.73
C LYS A 145 33.60 0.46 13.50
N GLU A 146 33.99 1.32 14.45
CA GLU A 146 35.16 2.18 14.29
C GLU A 146 36.42 1.36 13.95
N LYS A 147 36.59 0.20 14.59
CA LYS A 147 37.72 -0.71 14.36
C LYS A 147 37.77 -1.31 12.96
N HIS A 148 36.64 -1.35 12.26
CA HIS A 148 36.46 -1.98 10.95
C HIS A 148 36.31 -0.97 9.80
N THR A 149 36.28 0.34 10.11
CA THR A 149 36.32 1.39 9.08
C THR A 149 37.76 1.75 8.74
N SER A 150 38.03 2.05 7.46
CA SER A 150 39.34 2.49 6.98
C SER A 150 39.93 3.65 7.80
N LYS A 151 39.08 4.57 8.29
CA LYS A 151 39.48 5.65 9.21
C LYS A 151 39.96 5.15 10.58
N GLY A 152 39.32 4.14 11.18
CA GLY A 152 39.73 3.62 12.48
C GLY A 152 40.89 2.64 12.42
N VAL A 153 41.09 1.96 11.30
CA VAL A 153 42.32 1.18 11.03
C VAL A 153 43.53 2.13 10.93
N LEU A 154 43.39 3.23 10.21
CA LEU A 154 44.41 4.30 10.14
C LEU A 154 44.71 4.90 11.51
N LYS A 155 43.68 5.22 12.31
CA LYS A 155 43.87 5.76 13.67
C LYS A 155 44.62 4.78 14.57
N LYS A 156 44.28 3.49 14.55
CA LYS A 156 45.00 2.46 15.32
C LYS A 156 46.46 2.31 14.89
N LEU A 157 46.75 2.39 13.59
CA LEU A 157 48.11 2.35 13.08
C LEU A 157 48.91 3.58 13.54
N MET A 158 48.30 4.77 13.48
CA MET A 158 48.94 6.00 13.98
C MET A 158 49.16 5.99 15.49
N ASP A 159 48.20 5.52 16.28
CA ASP A 159 48.33 5.38 17.73
C ASP A 159 49.39 4.33 18.10
N ALA A 160 49.52 3.25 17.33
CA ALA A 160 50.55 2.23 17.53
C ALA A 160 51.95 2.78 17.20
N ILE A 161 52.09 3.54 16.10
CA ILE A 161 53.35 4.20 15.72
C ILE A 161 53.75 5.25 16.77
N GLY A 162 52.79 5.99 17.33
CA GLY A 162 53.04 6.97 18.40
C GLY A 162 53.57 6.34 19.69
N ARG A 163 53.14 5.10 20.02
CA ARG A 163 53.64 4.37 21.19
C ARG A 163 55.01 3.72 21.01
N ILE A 164 55.46 3.53 19.76
CA ILE A 164 56.80 3.02 19.46
C ILE A 164 57.84 4.16 19.49
N ARG A 165 57.38 5.42 19.38
CA ARG A 165 58.23 6.62 19.39
C ARG A 165 58.50 7.22 20.78
N HIS A 166 57.99 6.59 21.85
CA HIS A 166 58.27 6.94 23.23
C HIS A 166 58.97 5.79 23.94
#